data_AF-A0A941RW95-F1
#
_entry.id   AF-A0A941RW95-F1
#
_cell.length_a   1.000
_cell.length_b   1.000
_cell.length_c   1.000
_cell.angle_alpha   90.00
_cell.angle_beta   90.00
_cell.angle_gamma   90.00
#
_symmetry.space_group_name_H-M   'P 1'
#
loop_
_entity.id
_entity.type
_entity.pdbx_description
1 polymer ?
#
loop_
_entity_poly.entity_id
_entity_poly.type
_entity_poly.pdbx_seq_one_letter_code
_entity_poly.pdbx_strand_id
1 'polypeptide(L)'
;MIFRSRFPILFLPVVLLAACGVVQAQSLRFTAQFASGKRLSGKEILSYHDSQVEPHLDSTRLLAPEDRALWIEDTSLSPALDPPACVEFFGGDRLPGKVTEFRTGTESSLSRTAPSLVVVPTAAVDWPDAPRPQGVAVATRSLRRVIWQRRDDSRYRPGTLFYADGRQVEYRSVRWQRQSVRILVDQESREVPFDQIAELHLPRLDPWDVWFQQLAALAPDLTGVLLQVETSDGVRITTSMKRSFPTFRGEGGNPDH
;
A
#
# COMPACT_ATOMS: atom_id res chain seq x y z
N MET A 1 2.00 -38.95 -90.53
CA MET A 1 1.73 -39.92 -89.44
C MET A 1 1.45 -39.13 -88.17
N ILE A 2 0.38 -39.50 -87.48
CA ILE A 2 -0.33 -38.78 -86.43
C ILE A 2 0.50 -38.78 -85.12
N PHE A 3 0.58 -37.65 -84.40
CA PHE A 3 0.02 -37.51 -83.02
C PHE A 3 0.21 -36.09 -82.48
N ARG A 4 -0.93 -35.46 -82.16
CA ARG A 4 -1.06 -34.31 -81.26
C ARG A 4 -0.93 -34.82 -79.81
N SER A 5 -0.23 -34.11 -78.95
CA SER A 5 -0.65 -34.02 -77.55
C SER A 5 -0.28 -32.64 -76.97
N ARG A 6 -1.29 -32.01 -76.37
CA ARG A 6 -1.23 -30.76 -75.63
C ARG A 6 -1.01 -31.14 -74.16
N PHE A 7 0.01 -30.59 -73.52
CA PHE A 7 0.11 -30.58 -72.06
C PHE A 7 0.07 -29.12 -71.57
N PRO A 8 -0.94 -28.71 -70.80
CA PRO A 8 -0.90 -27.46 -70.08
C PRO A 8 -0.03 -27.62 -68.83
N ILE A 9 0.91 -26.70 -68.67
CA ILE A 9 1.71 -26.53 -67.45
C ILE A 9 0.75 -26.06 -66.35
N LEU A 10 0.42 -26.95 -65.42
CA LEU A 10 -0.34 -26.63 -64.22
C LEU A 10 0.67 -26.14 -63.17
N PHE A 11 0.80 -24.82 -63.05
CA PHE A 11 1.50 -24.17 -61.94
C PHE A 11 0.74 -24.48 -60.65
N LEU A 12 1.34 -25.29 -59.77
CA LEU A 12 0.89 -25.50 -58.40
C LEU A 12 1.56 -24.44 -57.52
N PRO A 13 0.86 -23.44 -56.97
CA PRO A 13 1.45 -22.61 -55.93
C PRO A 13 1.47 -23.42 -54.64
N VAL A 14 2.66 -23.87 -54.24
CA VAL A 14 2.89 -24.31 -52.86
C VAL A 14 2.80 -23.05 -51.99
N VAL A 15 1.62 -22.82 -51.42
CA VAL A 15 1.43 -21.85 -50.35
C VAL A 15 2.06 -22.44 -49.10
N LEU A 16 3.31 -22.05 -48.83
CA LEU A 16 3.92 -22.26 -47.53
C LEU A 16 3.15 -21.38 -46.54
N LEU A 17 2.18 -21.95 -45.81
CA LEU A 17 1.68 -21.34 -44.59
C LEU A 17 2.83 -21.31 -43.58
N ALA A 18 3.58 -20.22 -43.59
CA ALA A 18 4.41 -19.86 -42.44
C ALA A 18 3.43 -19.59 -41.29
N ALA A 19 3.28 -20.56 -40.41
CA ALA A 19 2.73 -20.32 -39.09
C ALA A 19 3.66 -19.32 -38.40
N CYS A 20 3.37 -18.02 -38.55
CA CYS A 20 3.80 -17.02 -37.60
C CYS A 20 3.14 -17.40 -36.27
N GLY A 21 3.80 -18.28 -35.52
CA GLY A 21 3.55 -18.39 -34.09
C GLY A 21 3.71 -16.98 -33.54
N VAL A 22 2.61 -16.42 -33.06
CA VAL A 22 2.66 -15.23 -32.23
C VAL A 22 3.46 -15.67 -31.01
N VAL A 23 4.77 -15.40 -31.02
CA VAL A 23 5.56 -15.41 -29.80
C VAL A 23 4.93 -14.32 -28.96
N GLN A 24 4.03 -14.71 -28.07
CA GLN A 24 3.47 -13.84 -27.06
C GLN A 24 4.67 -13.33 -26.28
N ALA A 25 5.06 -12.09 -26.56
CA ALA A 25 6.16 -11.43 -25.86
C ALA A 25 5.81 -11.50 -24.39
N GLN A 26 6.50 -12.36 -23.65
CA GLN A 26 6.24 -12.52 -22.23
C GLN A 26 6.56 -11.18 -21.59
N SER A 27 5.51 -10.45 -21.20
CA SER A 27 5.62 -9.11 -20.66
C SER A 27 6.35 -9.20 -19.33
N LEU A 28 7.56 -8.63 -19.27
CA LEU A 28 8.25 -8.42 -18.01
C LEU A 28 7.36 -7.51 -17.18
N ARG A 29 6.84 -8.03 -16.07
CA ARG A 29 5.85 -7.36 -15.22
C ARG A 29 6.52 -6.63 -14.07
N PHE A 30 7.60 -7.18 -13.53
CA PHE A 30 8.27 -6.62 -12.37
C PHE A 30 9.63 -6.07 -12.75
N THR A 31 9.99 -4.92 -12.18
CA THR A 31 11.35 -4.38 -12.20
C THR A 31 11.85 -4.21 -10.78
N ALA A 32 13.10 -4.62 -10.54
CA ALA A 32 13.75 -4.52 -9.24
C ALA A 32 15.11 -3.82 -9.37
N GLN A 33 15.49 -3.04 -8.36
CA GLN A 33 16.84 -2.52 -8.19
C GLN A 33 17.45 -3.06 -6.90
N PHE A 34 18.69 -3.53 -7.00
CA PHE A 34 19.43 -4.17 -5.92
C PHE A 34 20.44 -3.21 -5.27
N ALA A 35 20.95 -3.57 -4.10
CA ALA A 35 21.91 -2.80 -3.33
C ALA A 35 23.23 -2.54 -4.09
N SER A 36 23.64 -3.46 -4.95
CA SER A 36 24.75 -3.32 -5.89
C SER A 36 24.53 -2.27 -6.99
N GLY A 37 23.31 -1.75 -7.14
CA GLY A 37 22.88 -0.92 -8.26
C GLY A 37 22.40 -1.71 -9.47
N LYS A 38 22.50 -3.05 -9.46
CA LYS A 38 21.95 -3.92 -10.50
C LYS A 38 20.44 -3.69 -10.65
N ARG A 39 19.96 -3.62 -11.89
CA ARG A 39 18.54 -3.63 -12.23
C ARG A 39 18.19 -4.92 -12.95
N LEU A 40 17.05 -5.51 -12.59
CA LEU A 40 16.54 -6.73 -13.18
C LEU A 40 15.05 -6.54 -13.48
N SER A 41 14.61 -6.94 -14.66
CA SER A 41 13.19 -7.06 -14.98
C SER A 41 12.87 -8.54 -15.17
N GLY A 42 11.74 -8.97 -14.60
CA GLY A 42 11.30 -10.36 -14.62
C GLY A 42 9.79 -10.45 -14.74
N LYS A 43 9.27 -11.67 -14.82
CA LYS A 43 7.84 -11.89 -15.06
C LYS A 43 7.07 -12.03 -13.76
N GLU A 44 7.68 -12.66 -12.77
CA GLU A 44 6.94 -13.09 -11.60
C GLU A 44 7.77 -13.09 -10.32
N ILE A 45 7.14 -12.70 -9.22
CA ILE A 45 7.68 -12.84 -7.87
C ILE A 45 7.12 -14.14 -7.29
N LEU A 46 8.00 -15.10 -7.06
CA LEU A 46 7.67 -16.43 -6.56
C LEU A 46 8.02 -16.56 -5.08
N SER A 47 7.37 -17.52 -4.42
CA SER A 47 7.59 -17.88 -3.01
C SER A 47 7.43 -16.73 -1.98
N TYR A 48 6.82 -15.60 -2.36
CA TYR A 48 6.61 -14.47 -1.44
C TYR A 48 5.70 -14.82 -0.24
N HIS A 49 4.82 -15.81 -0.40
CA HIS A 49 3.92 -16.31 0.64
C HIS A 49 4.58 -17.33 1.59
N ASP A 50 5.73 -17.91 1.22
CA ASP A 50 6.34 -19.00 1.98
C ASP A 50 7.38 -18.46 2.96
N SER A 51 7.11 -18.63 4.26
CA SER A 51 8.03 -18.22 5.33
C SER A 51 9.36 -19.01 5.39
N GLN A 52 9.42 -20.17 4.74
CA GLN A 52 10.58 -21.07 4.75
C GLN A 52 11.45 -20.91 3.50
N VAL A 53 10.95 -20.24 2.47
CA VAL A 53 11.64 -20.08 1.19
C VAL A 53 11.86 -18.61 0.90
N GLU A 54 13.05 -18.28 0.39
CA GLU A 54 13.35 -16.90 0.06
C GLU A 54 12.60 -16.45 -1.21
N PRO A 55 11.92 -15.28 -1.18
CA PRO A 55 11.25 -14.77 -2.36
C PRO A 55 12.24 -14.46 -3.47
N HIS A 56 11.83 -14.71 -4.70
CA HIS A 56 12.69 -14.54 -5.87
C HIS A 56 11.92 -13.98 -7.07
N LEU A 57 12.60 -13.17 -7.87
CA LEU A 57 12.13 -12.69 -9.17
C LEU A 57 12.70 -13.62 -10.24
N ASP A 58 11.83 -14.41 -10.86
CA ASP A 58 12.15 -15.52 -11.76
C ASP A 58 13.13 -16.55 -11.14
N SER A 59 14.45 -16.34 -11.27
CA SER A 59 15.49 -17.19 -10.65
C SER A 59 16.43 -16.43 -9.72
N THR A 60 16.21 -15.13 -9.54
CA THR A 60 17.07 -14.26 -8.73
C THR A 60 16.44 -14.03 -7.36
N ARG A 61 17.17 -14.42 -6.30
CA ARG A 61 16.79 -14.18 -4.90
C ARG A 61 16.69 -12.70 -4.58
N LEU A 62 15.63 -12.29 -3.88
CA LEU A 62 15.34 -10.87 -3.61
C LEU A 62 15.91 -10.37 -2.28
N LEU A 63 16.17 -11.24 -1.31
CA LEU A 63 16.56 -10.86 0.05
C LEU A 63 17.97 -11.35 0.43
N ALA A 64 18.78 -11.70 -0.57
CA ALA A 64 20.10 -12.27 -0.37
C ALA A 64 20.99 -11.26 0.38
N PRO A 65 21.66 -11.65 1.49
CA PRO A 65 22.46 -10.71 2.28
C PRO A 65 23.56 -9.98 1.50
N GLU A 66 24.13 -10.65 0.50
CA GLU A 66 25.18 -10.12 -0.36
C GLU A 66 24.70 -9.05 -1.35
N ASP A 67 23.45 -9.12 -1.80
CA ASP A 67 22.85 -8.18 -2.75
C ASP A 67 21.32 -8.25 -2.70
N ARG A 68 20.72 -7.51 -1.77
CA ARG A 68 19.27 -7.47 -1.58
C ARG A 68 18.60 -6.48 -2.52
N ALA A 69 17.36 -6.76 -2.91
CA ALA A 69 16.48 -5.80 -3.56
C ALA A 69 16.20 -4.61 -2.61
N LEU A 70 16.33 -3.39 -3.13
CA LEU A 70 15.99 -2.14 -2.45
C LEU A 70 14.56 -1.69 -2.76
N TRP A 71 14.12 -1.90 -4.00
CA TRP A 71 12.74 -1.69 -4.42
C TRP A 71 12.36 -2.66 -5.53
N ILE A 72 11.08 -2.97 -5.61
CA ILE A 72 10.45 -3.78 -6.64
C ILE A 72 9.16 -3.07 -7.06
N GLU A 73 8.92 -2.95 -8.36
CA GLU A 73 7.75 -2.28 -8.93
C GLU A 73 7.05 -3.24 -9.90
N ASP A 74 5.72 -3.33 -9.78
CA ASP A 74 4.87 -3.95 -10.80
C ASP A 74 4.53 -2.91 -11.87
N THR A 75 5.16 -3.01 -13.03
CA THR A 75 5.03 -2.04 -14.12
C THR A 75 3.70 -2.17 -14.88
N SER A 76 2.88 -3.18 -14.55
CA SER A 76 1.54 -3.32 -15.12
C SER A 76 0.49 -2.46 -14.40
N LEU A 77 0.83 -1.95 -13.22
CA LEU A 77 -0.07 -1.15 -12.40
C LEU A 77 0.18 0.35 -12.60
N SER A 78 -0.91 1.12 -12.63
CA SER A 78 -0.82 2.57 -12.55
C SER A 78 -0.46 3.02 -11.13
N PRO A 79 0.36 4.08 -10.97
CA PRO A 79 0.58 4.69 -9.67
C PRO A 79 -0.73 5.09 -9.00
N ALA A 80 -0.81 4.91 -7.69
CA ALA A 80 -2.00 5.28 -6.94
C ALA A 80 -2.23 6.78 -6.96
N LEU A 81 -3.49 7.17 -7.23
CA LEU A 81 -3.92 8.54 -6.99
C LEU A 81 -3.96 8.83 -5.50
N ASP A 82 -3.91 10.11 -5.19
CA ASP A 82 -3.99 10.61 -3.85
C ASP A 82 -5.42 10.41 -3.29
N PRO A 83 -5.63 9.63 -2.21
CA PRO A 83 -6.97 9.31 -1.74
C PRO A 83 -7.72 10.54 -1.18
N PRO A 84 -9.03 10.69 -1.43
CA PRO A 84 -9.80 11.84 -0.97
C PRO A 84 -9.96 11.90 0.56
N ALA A 85 -9.90 10.74 1.22
CA ALA A 85 -9.90 10.59 2.67
C ALA A 85 -8.88 9.51 3.08
N CYS A 86 -8.07 9.79 4.08
CA CYS A 86 -7.10 8.83 4.62
C CYS A 86 -6.57 9.26 5.99
N VAL A 87 -5.88 8.34 6.64
CA VAL A 87 -4.97 8.65 7.75
C VAL A 87 -3.53 8.50 7.28
N GLU A 88 -2.67 9.43 7.69
CA GLU A 88 -1.23 9.38 7.43
C GLU A 88 -0.45 9.33 8.73
N PHE A 89 0.65 8.60 8.72
CA PHE A 89 1.50 8.35 9.86
C PHE A 89 2.83 9.11 9.73
N PHE A 90 3.49 9.39 10.85
CA PHE A 90 4.81 10.04 10.80
C PHE A 90 5.89 9.17 10.14
N GLY A 91 5.76 7.83 10.19
CA GLY A 91 6.64 6.88 9.51
C GLY A 91 6.44 6.80 7.98
N GLY A 92 5.54 7.62 7.42
CA GLY A 92 5.27 7.67 5.97
C GLY A 92 4.08 6.80 5.54
N ASP A 93 3.64 5.86 6.38
CA ASP A 93 2.48 5.00 6.11
C ASP A 93 1.19 5.80 5.85
N ARG A 94 0.26 5.21 5.11
CA ARG A 94 -1.03 5.78 4.72
C ARG A 94 -2.10 4.70 4.59
N LEU A 95 -3.26 4.94 5.20
CA LEU A 95 -4.45 4.11 5.06
C LEU A 95 -5.60 4.93 4.46
N PRO A 96 -5.97 4.70 3.18
CA PRO A 96 -7.16 5.28 2.56
C PRO A 96 -8.44 4.84 3.27
N GLY A 97 -9.27 5.81 3.64
CA GLY A 97 -10.49 5.55 4.39
C GLY A 97 -10.99 6.75 5.18
N LYS A 98 -12.23 6.63 5.67
CA LYS A 98 -12.87 7.68 6.48
C LYS A 98 -12.81 7.30 7.96
N VAL A 99 -12.33 8.21 8.79
CA VAL A 99 -12.41 8.07 10.25
C VAL A 99 -13.86 8.31 10.70
N THR A 100 -14.41 7.36 11.45
CA THR A 100 -15.80 7.39 11.91
C THR A 100 -15.93 7.64 13.40
N GLU A 101 -15.01 7.11 14.21
CA GLU A 101 -14.99 7.32 15.65
C GLU A 101 -13.58 7.21 16.26
N PHE A 102 -13.43 7.74 17.47
CA PHE A 102 -12.32 7.48 18.37
C PHE A 102 -12.75 6.55 19.50
N ARG A 103 -11.87 5.60 19.83
CA ARG A 103 -11.97 4.69 20.97
C ARG A 103 -10.83 4.95 21.94
N THR A 104 -11.16 5.09 23.20
CA THR A 104 -10.23 5.26 24.33
C THR A 104 -9.39 4.02 24.59
N GLY A 105 -9.85 2.84 24.17
CA GLY A 105 -9.21 1.55 24.47
C GLY A 105 -9.61 0.98 25.83
N THR A 106 -10.56 1.62 26.53
CA THR A 106 -11.11 1.18 27.82
C THR A 106 -12.59 0.83 27.76
N GLU A 107 -13.16 0.71 26.56
CA GLU A 107 -14.57 0.36 26.34
C GLU A 107 -14.91 -1.06 26.82
N SER A 108 -13.93 -1.97 26.81
CA SER A 108 -14.05 -3.34 27.31
C SER A 108 -13.37 -3.46 28.66
N SER A 109 -14.08 -3.99 29.66
CA SER A 109 -13.48 -4.33 30.97
C SER A 109 -12.55 -5.55 30.89
N LEU A 110 -12.75 -6.40 29.88
CA LEU A 110 -12.00 -7.65 29.70
C LEU A 110 -10.70 -7.46 28.91
N SER A 111 -10.61 -6.40 28.11
CA SER A 111 -9.46 -6.14 27.24
C SER A 111 -9.19 -4.64 27.13
N ARG A 112 -7.97 -4.24 27.48
CA ARG A 112 -7.49 -2.88 27.23
C ARG A 112 -6.72 -2.87 25.92
N THR A 113 -7.06 -1.93 25.06
CA THR A 113 -6.33 -1.66 23.82
C THR A 113 -5.73 -0.25 23.85
N ALA A 114 -4.85 0.05 22.90
CA ALA A 114 -4.35 1.41 22.75
C ALA A 114 -5.48 2.32 22.23
N PRO A 115 -5.52 3.61 22.64
CA PRO A 115 -6.42 4.58 22.05
C PRO A 115 -6.27 4.63 20.52
N SER A 116 -7.40 4.58 19.81
CA SER A 116 -7.40 4.38 18.36
C SER A 116 -8.52 5.12 17.66
N LEU A 117 -8.28 5.53 16.43
CA LEU A 117 -9.35 5.88 15.48
C LEU A 117 -9.87 4.62 14.80
N VAL A 118 -11.17 4.57 14.55
CA VAL A 118 -11.78 3.58 13.68
C VAL A 118 -11.85 4.17 12.28
N VAL A 119 -11.13 3.55 11.35
CA VAL A 119 -11.08 3.94 9.94
C VAL A 119 -11.86 2.93 9.13
N VAL A 120 -12.87 3.36 8.39
CA VAL A 120 -13.54 2.53 7.38
C VAL A 120 -12.69 2.62 6.10
N PRO A 121 -11.96 1.55 5.71
CA PRO A 121 -11.04 1.63 4.59
C PRO A 121 -11.77 1.68 3.26
N THR A 122 -11.32 2.54 2.35
CA THR A 122 -11.75 2.51 0.94
C THR A 122 -10.87 1.59 0.10
N ALA A 123 -9.66 1.29 0.59
CA ALA A 123 -8.72 0.35 -0.03
C ALA A 123 -8.99 -1.11 0.39
N ALA A 124 -8.63 -2.05 -0.48
CA ALA A 124 -8.73 -3.48 -0.20
C ALA A 124 -7.58 -3.88 0.73
N VAL A 125 -7.85 -3.84 2.03
CA VAL A 125 -6.84 -4.08 3.09
C VAL A 125 -6.83 -5.51 3.61
N ASP A 126 -7.59 -6.39 2.96
CA ASP A 126 -7.73 -7.79 3.31
C ASP A 126 -7.58 -8.64 2.04
N TRP A 127 -7.73 -9.96 2.13
CA TRP A 127 -7.56 -10.85 0.97
C TRP A 127 -8.50 -10.46 -0.19
N PRO A 128 -8.14 -10.80 -1.45
CA PRO A 128 -9.01 -10.56 -2.61
C PRO A 128 -10.42 -11.11 -2.38
N ASP A 129 -11.46 -10.33 -2.66
CA ASP A 129 -12.87 -10.68 -2.43
C ASP A 129 -13.34 -10.77 -0.96
N ALA A 130 -12.49 -10.45 0.02
CA ALA A 130 -12.94 -10.30 1.40
C ALA A 130 -14.02 -9.22 1.53
N PRO A 131 -15.04 -9.42 2.41
CA PRO A 131 -15.93 -8.33 2.79
C PRO A 131 -15.11 -7.17 3.36
N ARG A 132 -15.43 -5.94 2.94
CA ARG A 132 -14.73 -4.76 3.46
C ARG A 132 -14.95 -4.66 4.98
N PRO A 133 -13.88 -4.47 5.77
CA PRO A 133 -14.03 -4.37 7.22
C PRO A 133 -14.85 -3.12 7.56
N GLN A 134 -15.74 -3.25 8.54
CA GLN A 134 -16.54 -2.12 9.04
C GLN A 134 -15.70 -1.08 9.79
N GLY A 135 -14.43 -1.39 10.07
CA GLY A 135 -13.50 -0.46 10.68
C GLY A 135 -12.19 -1.14 11.06
N VAL A 136 -11.08 -0.47 10.79
CA VAL A 136 -9.73 -0.84 11.22
C VAL A 136 -9.32 0.11 12.34
N ALA A 137 -8.85 -0.44 13.46
CA ALA A 137 -8.37 0.35 14.57
C ALA A 137 -6.94 0.88 14.29
N VAL A 138 -6.78 2.19 14.27
CA VAL A 138 -5.52 2.88 14.02
C VAL A 138 -5.08 3.62 15.27
N ALA A 139 -3.94 3.23 15.85
CA ALA A 139 -3.41 3.87 17.06
C ALA A 139 -3.12 5.36 16.84
N THR A 140 -3.61 6.21 17.74
CA THR A 140 -3.51 7.67 17.56
C THR A 140 -2.10 8.24 17.72
N ARG A 141 -1.24 7.55 18.48
CA ARG A 141 0.12 8.00 18.81
C ARG A 141 1.06 8.18 17.62
N SER A 142 0.78 7.52 16.51
CA SER A 142 1.65 7.51 15.32
C SER A 142 1.11 8.37 14.17
N LEU A 143 -0.07 8.98 14.37
CA LEU A 143 -0.75 9.77 13.35
C LEU A 143 -0.01 11.10 13.13
N ARG A 144 0.22 11.43 11.86
CA ARG A 144 0.70 12.73 11.41
C ARG A 144 -0.46 13.64 11.05
N ARG A 145 -1.43 13.11 10.30
CA ARG A 145 -2.67 13.82 9.97
C ARG A 145 -3.82 12.88 9.64
N VAL A 146 -5.03 13.40 9.79
CA VAL A 146 -6.28 12.76 9.36
C VAL A 146 -6.94 13.64 8.32
N ILE A 147 -7.32 13.05 7.20
CA ILE A 147 -7.94 13.73 6.06
C ILE A 147 -9.32 13.11 5.87
N TRP A 148 -10.37 13.89 6.10
CA TRP A 148 -11.75 13.54 5.76
C TRP A 148 -12.14 14.05 4.37
N GLN A 149 -11.60 15.22 3.99
CA GLN A 149 -11.75 15.81 2.67
C GLN A 149 -10.44 16.48 2.29
N ARG A 150 -9.74 15.88 1.32
CA ARG A 150 -8.47 16.39 0.82
C ARG A 150 -8.61 17.80 0.22
N ARG A 151 -7.66 18.67 0.56
CA ARG A 151 -7.47 19.99 -0.03
C ARG A 151 -6.39 19.96 -1.12
N ASP A 152 -6.41 20.96 -1.99
CA ASP A 152 -5.41 21.11 -3.07
C ASP A 152 -4.01 21.36 -2.52
N ASP A 153 -3.90 22.12 -1.42
CA ASP A 153 -2.64 22.29 -0.69
C ASP A 153 -2.44 21.09 0.25
N SER A 154 -1.63 20.13 -0.20
CA SER A 154 -1.30 18.93 0.55
C SER A 154 -0.17 19.10 1.55
N ARG A 155 0.35 20.32 1.77
CA ARG A 155 1.47 20.55 2.69
C ARG A 155 1.05 20.32 4.14
N TYR A 156 1.87 19.57 4.86
CA TYR A 156 1.67 19.35 6.28
C TYR A 156 2.01 20.61 7.09
N ARG A 157 1.03 21.03 7.90
CA ARG A 157 1.06 22.22 8.76
C ARG A 157 0.75 21.78 10.19
N PRO A 158 1.77 21.46 11.01
CA PRO A 158 1.58 20.90 12.34
C PRO A 158 0.67 21.76 13.22
N GLY A 159 -0.20 21.14 14.02
CA GLY A 159 -1.05 21.87 14.96
C GLY A 159 -2.11 22.75 14.29
N THR A 160 -2.58 22.36 13.11
CA THR A 160 -3.61 23.09 12.36
C THR A 160 -4.82 22.20 12.08
N LEU A 161 -6.03 22.74 12.29
CA LEU A 161 -7.28 22.13 11.88
C LEU A 161 -7.84 22.93 10.70
N PHE A 162 -8.23 22.22 9.65
CA PHE A 162 -8.89 22.77 8.46
C PHE A 162 -10.36 22.35 8.51
N TYR A 163 -11.25 23.33 8.54
CA TYR A 163 -12.69 23.11 8.50
C TYR A 163 -13.14 22.74 7.09
N ALA A 164 -14.27 22.05 6.96
CA ALA A 164 -14.91 21.70 5.68
C ALA A 164 -15.29 22.94 4.85
N ASP A 165 -15.62 24.05 5.51
CA ASP A 165 -15.96 25.34 4.88
C ASP A 165 -14.73 26.13 4.37
N GLY A 166 -13.52 25.64 4.58
CA GLY A 166 -12.27 26.26 4.12
C GLY A 166 -11.60 27.17 5.16
N ARG A 167 -12.23 27.42 6.33
CA ARG A 167 -11.55 28.08 7.45
C ARG A 167 -10.44 27.18 8.00
N GLN A 168 -9.45 27.81 8.64
CA GLN A 168 -8.37 27.12 9.32
C GLN A 168 -8.15 27.72 10.70
N VAL A 169 -7.69 26.90 11.64
CA VAL A 169 -7.34 27.35 12.99
C VAL A 169 -6.09 26.62 13.48
N GLU A 170 -5.14 27.39 14.00
CA GLU A 170 -3.99 26.84 14.71
C GLU A 170 -4.37 26.54 16.15
N TYR A 171 -3.87 25.44 16.69
CA TYR A 171 -4.19 24.99 18.05
C TYR A 171 -2.93 24.54 18.77
N ARG A 172 -2.94 24.69 20.10
CA ARG A 172 -1.81 24.32 20.97
C ARG A 172 -1.86 22.86 21.40
N SER A 173 -3.07 22.32 21.58
CA SER A 173 -3.28 20.92 21.92
C SER A 173 -4.60 20.41 21.35
N VAL A 174 -4.69 19.10 21.15
CA VAL A 174 -5.90 18.42 20.70
C VAL A 174 -6.16 17.21 21.58
N ARG A 175 -7.43 16.97 21.89
CA ARG A 175 -7.91 15.77 22.55
C ARG A 175 -9.00 15.13 21.71
N TRP A 176 -8.86 13.84 21.47
CA TRP A 176 -9.87 13.06 20.79
C TRP A 176 -11.10 12.86 21.67
N GLN A 177 -12.27 12.95 21.05
CA GLN A 177 -13.57 12.56 21.59
C GLN A 177 -14.22 11.60 20.58
N ARG A 178 -15.29 10.90 20.98
CA ARG A 178 -15.85 9.81 20.19
C ARG A 178 -16.06 10.17 18.71
N GLN A 179 -16.61 11.34 18.39
CA GLN A 179 -16.86 11.79 17.00
C GLN A 179 -16.47 13.25 16.78
N SER A 180 -15.60 13.78 17.64
CA SER A 180 -15.15 15.16 17.61
C SER A 180 -13.71 15.24 18.11
N VAL A 181 -13.09 16.40 17.91
CA VAL A 181 -11.88 16.77 18.63
C VAL A 181 -12.13 17.99 19.48
N ARG A 182 -11.55 18.01 20.68
CA ARG A 182 -11.44 19.23 21.48
C ARG A 182 -10.06 19.83 21.28
N ILE A 183 -10.01 21.00 20.68
CA ILE A 183 -8.78 21.77 20.44
C ILE A 183 -8.67 22.92 21.43
N LEU A 184 -7.45 23.24 21.84
CA LEU A 184 -7.13 24.42 22.64
C LEU A 184 -6.59 25.51 21.71
N VAL A 185 -7.36 26.58 21.54
CA VAL A 185 -7.01 27.75 20.73
C VAL A 185 -6.81 28.92 21.69
N ASP A 186 -5.62 29.52 21.71
CA ASP A 186 -5.24 30.59 22.64
C ASP A 186 -5.63 30.34 24.11
N GLN A 187 -6.73 30.94 24.57
CA GLN A 187 -7.27 30.79 25.93
C GLN A 187 -8.62 30.07 26.00
N GLU A 188 -9.14 29.56 24.88
CA GLU A 188 -10.42 28.84 24.83
C GLU A 188 -10.27 27.41 24.30
N SER A 189 -11.11 26.50 24.79
CA SER A 189 -11.26 25.18 24.19
C SER A 189 -12.45 25.18 23.25
N ARG A 190 -12.25 24.67 22.03
CA ARG A 190 -13.32 24.47 21.04
C ARG A 190 -13.49 22.99 20.75
N GLU A 191 -14.73 22.54 20.70
CA GLU A 191 -15.06 21.20 20.22
C GLU A 191 -15.48 21.28 18.75
N VAL A 192 -14.89 20.43 17.91
CA VAL A 192 -15.14 20.38 16.46
C VAL A 192 -15.52 18.95 16.08
N PRO A 193 -16.77 18.72 15.67
CA PRO A 193 -17.22 17.43 15.14
C PRO A 193 -16.46 17.01 13.88
N PHE A 194 -16.24 15.70 13.67
CA PHE A 194 -15.50 15.19 12.51
C PHE A 194 -16.11 15.59 11.16
N ASP A 195 -17.44 15.73 11.08
CA ASP A 195 -18.13 16.14 9.85
C ASP A 195 -17.90 17.62 9.46
N GLN A 196 -17.38 18.42 10.38
CA GLN A 196 -16.98 19.82 10.14
C GLN A 196 -15.48 19.95 9.81
N ILE A 197 -14.71 18.86 9.86
CA ILE A 197 -13.26 18.87 9.64
C ILE A 197 -12.99 18.35 8.22
N ALA A 198 -12.21 19.11 7.45
CA ALA A 198 -11.61 18.63 6.21
C ALA A 198 -10.32 17.86 6.51
N GLU A 199 -9.40 18.48 7.26
CA GLU A 199 -8.11 17.90 7.62
C GLU A 199 -7.74 18.29 9.05
N LEU A 200 -7.12 17.35 9.78
CA LEU A 200 -6.52 17.60 11.09
C LEU A 200 -5.04 17.23 11.02
N HIS A 201 -4.17 18.23 11.11
CA HIS A 201 -2.73 18.03 11.17
C HIS A 201 -2.28 18.02 12.62
N LEU A 202 -1.77 16.88 13.09
CA LEU A 202 -1.34 16.74 14.49
C LEU A 202 -0.04 17.51 14.75
N PRO A 203 0.28 17.85 16.01
CA PRO A 203 1.56 18.44 16.36
C PRO A 203 2.73 17.55 15.91
N ARG A 204 3.83 18.17 15.52
CA ARG A 204 5.00 17.45 15.01
C ARG A 204 5.62 16.59 16.11
N LEU A 205 5.94 15.34 15.77
CA LEU A 205 6.77 14.46 16.59
C LEU A 205 8.23 14.51 16.12
N ASP A 206 9.14 14.13 17.02
CA ASP A 206 10.54 13.94 16.67
C ASP A 206 10.67 12.75 15.68
N PRO A 207 11.33 12.92 14.52
CA PRO A 207 11.45 11.86 13.53
C PRO A 207 12.23 10.63 14.02
N TRP A 208 13.23 10.81 14.88
CA TRP A 208 14.01 9.70 15.42
C TRP A 208 13.20 8.91 16.44
N ASP A 209 12.45 9.58 17.31
CA ASP A 209 11.53 8.90 18.23
C ASP A 209 10.50 8.06 17.48
N VAL A 210 9.91 8.61 16.42
CA VAL A 210 8.97 7.87 15.55
C VAL A 210 9.64 6.65 14.93
N TRP A 211 10.84 6.83 14.37
CA TRP A 211 11.60 5.75 13.76
C TRP A 211 11.92 4.63 14.76
N PHE A 212 12.43 4.95 15.95
CA PHE A 212 12.76 3.95 16.97
C PHE A 212 11.53 3.24 17.50
N GLN A 213 10.39 3.94 17.66
CA GLN A 213 9.12 3.30 18.03
C GLN A 213 8.66 2.31 16.97
N GLN A 214 8.80 2.66 15.68
CA GLN A 214 8.43 1.79 14.58
C GLN A 214 9.35 0.57 14.49
N LEU A 215 10.66 0.75 14.64
CA LEU A 215 11.63 -0.34 14.74
C LEU A 215 11.32 -1.29 15.90
N ALA A 216 11.08 -0.74 17.10
CA ALA A 216 10.76 -1.54 18.28
C ALA A 216 9.48 -2.37 18.09
N ALA A 217 8.51 -1.89 17.32
CA ALA A 217 7.29 -2.64 17.01
C ALA A 217 7.53 -3.73 15.95
N LEU A 218 8.24 -3.41 14.86
CA LEU A 218 8.35 -4.27 13.68
C LEU A 218 9.50 -5.28 13.74
N ALA A 219 10.62 -4.91 14.38
CA ALA A 219 11.83 -5.72 14.54
C ALA A 219 12.42 -5.54 15.96
N PRO A 220 11.73 -6.02 17.01
CA PRO A 220 12.12 -5.77 18.41
C PRO A 220 13.50 -6.35 18.78
N ASP A 221 13.92 -7.42 18.10
CA ASP A 221 15.24 -8.02 18.27
C ASP A 221 16.30 -7.44 17.31
N LEU A 222 15.93 -6.40 16.55
CA LEU A 222 16.73 -5.78 15.49
C LEU A 222 17.18 -6.78 14.40
N THR A 223 16.49 -7.90 14.28
CA THR A 223 16.73 -8.89 13.23
C THR A 223 15.55 -8.96 12.27
N GLY A 224 15.87 -9.21 11.01
CA GLY A 224 14.88 -9.33 9.94
C GLY A 224 14.85 -8.11 9.01
N VAL A 225 14.10 -8.27 7.92
CA VAL A 225 13.98 -7.26 6.87
C VAL A 225 12.68 -6.49 7.08
N LEU A 226 12.80 -5.17 7.15
CA LEU A 226 11.65 -4.27 7.02
C LEU A 226 11.38 -4.01 5.55
N LEU A 227 10.11 -3.93 5.21
CA LEU A 227 9.65 -3.65 3.87
C LEU A 227 8.46 -2.70 3.92
N GLN A 228 8.33 -1.88 2.88
CA GLN A 228 7.17 -1.04 2.68
C GLN A 228 6.40 -1.57 1.47
N VAL A 229 5.10 -1.80 1.66
CA VAL A 229 4.19 -2.19 0.59
C VAL A 229 3.40 -0.96 0.18
N GLU A 230 3.38 -0.67 -1.12
CA GLU A 230 2.51 0.33 -1.73
C GLU A 230 1.56 -0.34 -2.71
N THR A 231 0.28 0.03 -2.66
CA THR A 231 -0.77 -0.52 -3.53
C THR A 231 -1.30 0.53 -4.49
N SER A 232 -1.87 0.10 -5.61
CA SER A 232 -2.48 0.98 -6.62
C SER A 232 -3.73 1.71 -6.13
N ASP A 233 -4.34 1.28 -5.01
CA ASP A 233 -5.44 1.98 -4.34
C ASP A 233 -4.98 2.93 -3.21
N GLY A 234 -3.67 3.09 -3.04
CA GLY A 234 -3.06 4.16 -2.26
C GLY A 234 -2.69 3.79 -0.82
N VAL A 235 -2.78 2.52 -0.43
CA VAL A 235 -2.22 2.03 0.84
C VAL A 235 -0.70 2.12 0.78
N ARG A 236 -0.11 2.58 1.89
CA ARG A 236 1.32 2.46 2.15
C ARG A 236 1.50 1.95 3.56
N ILE A 237 2.10 0.78 3.72
CA ILE A 237 2.29 0.17 5.05
C ILE A 237 3.72 -0.34 5.15
N THR A 238 4.37 -0.01 6.25
CA THR A 238 5.67 -0.55 6.61
C THR A 238 5.48 -1.73 7.56
N THR A 239 6.08 -2.86 7.23
CA THR A 239 5.99 -4.10 7.99
C THR A 239 7.35 -4.81 8.04
N SER A 240 7.41 -6.01 8.61
CA SER A 240 8.58 -6.87 8.60
C SER A 240 8.24 -8.24 8.02
N MET A 241 9.22 -8.91 7.39
CA MET A 241 9.05 -10.28 6.87
C MET A 241 8.58 -11.28 7.94
N LYS A 242 8.86 -11.02 9.23
CA LYS A 242 8.38 -11.84 10.36
C LYS A 242 6.90 -11.62 10.69
N ARG A 243 6.30 -10.51 10.25
CA ARG A 243 4.92 -10.11 10.55
C ARG A 243 4.02 -10.09 9.32
N SER A 244 4.57 -9.98 8.12
CA SER A 244 3.85 -10.14 6.86
C SER A 244 3.96 -11.58 6.39
N PHE A 245 2.88 -12.34 6.54
CA PHE A 245 2.72 -13.62 5.85
C PHE A 245 1.60 -13.42 4.84
N PRO A 246 1.93 -13.22 3.55
CA PRO A 246 0.93 -13.29 2.50
C PRO A 246 0.26 -14.65 2.60
N THR A 247 -0.99 -14.69 3.05
CA THR A 247 -1.74 -15.94 3.09
C THR A 247 -2.17 -16.27 1.68
N PHE A 248 -1.87 -17.48 1.24
CA PHE A 248 -2.33 -18.00 -0.03
C PHE A 248 -3.53 -18.94 0.21
N ARG A 249 -4.56 -18.85 -0.66
CA ARG A 249 -5.68 -19.80 -0.72
C ARG A 249 -5.84 -20.23 -2.18
N GLY A 250 -5.51 -21.48 -2.48
CA GLY A 250 -5.49 -22.07 -3.82
C GLY A 250 -4.51 -23.25 -3.89
N GLU A 251 -4.02 -23.62 -5.08
CA GLU A 251 -2.83 -24.48 -5.24
C GLU A 251 -1.57 -23.60 -5.44
N GLY A 252 -0.60 -23.69 -4.53
CA GLY A 252 0.52 -22.71 -4.38
C GLY A 252 1.49 -22.59 -5.56
N GLY A 253 1.24 -23.32 -6.64
CA GLY A 253 1.99 -23.28 -7.90
C GLY A 253 1.25 -22.60 -9.06
N ASN A 254 0.04 -22.09 -8.87
CA ASN A 254 -0.71 -21.40 -9.93
C ASN A 254 -1.07 -19.96 -9.52
N PRO A 255 -0.45 -18.93 -10.12
CA PRO A 255 -0.71 -17.53 -9.79
C PRO A 255 -2.05 -16.99 -10.29
N ASP A 256 -2.80 -17.76 -11.10
CA ASP A 256 -4.09 -17.35 -11.67
C ASP A 256 -5.32 -17.86 -10.87
N HIS A 257 -5.12 -18.50 -9.72
CA HIS A 257 -6.20 -19.06 -8.87
C HIS A 257 -6.08 -18.71 -7.39
#